data_AF-A0A353JAM1-F1
#
_entry.id   AF-A0A353JAM1-F1
#
_cell.length_a   1.000
_cell.length_b   1.000
_cell.length_c   1.000
_cell.angle_alpha   90.00
_cell.angle_beta   90.00
_cell.angle_gamma   90.00
#
_symmetry.space_group_name_H-M   'P 1'
#
loop_
_entity.id
_entity.type
_entity.pdbx_description
1 polymer ?
#
loop_
_entity_poly.entity_id
_entity_poly.type
_entity_poly.pdbx_seq_one_letter_code
_entity_poly.pdbx_strand_id
1 'polypeptide(L)'
;MSFDDISKILGFSVDHSFLNHKKELYKFGYKVFKISLKEQNVIFRKRNIAYCGLDCFSCEAYIATINDDDKMREKVAKKWSKLNKANITKEMINCEGCKNNGKKTLFCDSLCVIHKCALENKKAVCSKCSYFDYCEKIKPIITNNKEAQTNLKEEKDYNIK
;
A
#
# COMPACT_ATOMS: atom_id res chain seq x y z
N MET A 1 -8.18 -4.62 -18.70
CA MET A 1 -7.95 -5.46 -19.90
C MET A 1 -9.11 -6.42 -20.03
N SER A 2 -9.55 -6.73 -21.24
CA SER A 2 -10.62 -7.71 -21.45
C SER A 2 -10.11 -9.14 -21.17
N PHE A 3 -11.03 -10.09 -20.96
CA PHE A 3 -10.68 -11.51 -20.83
C PHE A 3 -10.02 -12.04 -22.10
N ASP A 4 -10.45 -11.59 -23.28
CA ASP A 4 -9.87 -11.97 -24.56
C ASP A 4 -8.42 -11.50 -24.70
N ASP A 5 -8.12 -10.25 -24.33
CA ASP A 5 -6.75 -9.71 -24.36
C ASP A 5 -5.84 -10.51 -23.42
N ILE A 6 -6.32 -10.81 -22.21
CA ILE A 6 -5.57 -11.57 -21.22
C ILE A 6 -5.34 -13.00 -21.73
N SER A 7 -6.35 -13.63 -22.32
CA SER A 7 -6.24 -15.00 -22.82
C SER A 7 -5.26 -15.12 -23.98
N LYS A 8 -5.24 -14.12 -24.87
CA LYS A 8 -4.23 -14.03 -25.96
C LYS A 8 -2.80 -13.88 -25.44
N ILE A 9 -2.60 -13.17 -24.33
CA ILE A 9 -1.28 -12.96 -23.73
C ILE A 9 -0.82 -14.20 -22.95
N LEU A 10 -1.72 -14.80 -22.17
CA LEU A 10 -1.37 -15.89 -21.25
C LEU A 10 -1.43 -17.28 -21.91
N GLY A 11 -2.14 -17.41 -23.03
CA GLY A 11 -2.35 -18.70 -23.70
C GLY A 11 -3.39 -19.60 -23.03
N PHE A 12 -4.15 -19.09 -22.05
CA PHE A 12 -5.24 -19.80 -21.38
C PHE A 12 -6.37 -18.85 -21.00
N SER A 13 -7.59 -19.39 -20.79
CA SER A 13 -8.79 -18.62 -20.48
C SER A 13 -8.76 -18.01 -19.07
N VAL A 14 -9.35 -16.83 -18.92
CA VAL A 14 -9.60 -16.24 -17.59
C VAL A 14 -10.75 -16.96 -16.89
N ASP A 15 -10.46 -18.07 -16.24
CA ASP A 15 -11.41 -18.88 -15.46
C ASP A 15 -11.02 -18.95 -13.96
N HIS A 16 -11.57 -19.89 -13.20
CA HIS A 16 -11.24 -20.04 -11.78
C HIS A 16 -9.74 -20.27 -11.52
N SER A 17 -9.00 -20.88 -12.46
CA SER A 17 -7.56 -21.10 -12.36
C SER A 17 -6.77 -19.78 -12.37
N PHE A 18 -7.27 -18.74 -13.05
CA PHE A 18 -6.65 -17.40 -13.07
C PHE A 18 -6.48 -16.82 -11.66
N LEU A 19 -7.37 -17.17 -10.73
CA LEU A 19 -7.28 -16.74 -9.33
C LEU A 19 -6.03 -17.26 -8.61
N ASN A 20 -5.45 -18.37 -9.08
CA ASN A 20 -4.21 -18.92 -8.54
C ASN A 20 -2.99 -18.10 -9.00
N HIS A 21 -3.05 -17.54 -10.22
CA HIS A 21 -1.95 -16.79 -10.82
C HIS A 21 -1.92 -15.31 -10.46
N LYS A 22 -2.99 -14.75 -9.88
CA LYS A 22 -3.08 -13.31 -9.55
C LYS A 22 -1.92 -12.80 -8.68
N LYS A 23 -1.34 -13.66 -7.82
CA LYS A 23 -0.21 -13.34 -6.95
C LYS A 23 1.10 -13.21 -7.71
N GLU A 24 1.22 -13.82 -8.90
CA GLU A 24 2.42 -13.68 -9.71
C GLU A 24 2.68 -12.24 -10.15
N LEU A 25 1.63 -11.43 -10.31
CA LEU A 25 1.75 -10.02 -10.67
C LEU A 25 2.53 -9.20 -9.63
N TYR A 26 2.64 -9.70 -8.41
CA TYR A 26 3.33 -9.02 -7.32
C TYR A 26 4.82 -8.86 -7.65
N LYS A 27 5.42 -9.79 -8.41
CA LYS A 27 6.81 -9.70 -8.87
C LYS A 27 7.06 -8.50 -9.81
N PHE A 28 6.01 -8.06 -10.48
CA PHE A 28 6.04 -6.89 -11.36
C PHE A 28 5.54 -5.62 -10.66
N GLY A 29 5.21 -5.70 -9.36
CA GLY A 29 4.67 -4.57 -8.61
C GLY A 29 3.21 -4.24 -8.94
N TYR A 30 2.41 -5.21 -9.42
CA TYR A 30 0.98 -5.05 -9.69
C TYR A 30 0.14 -6.06 -8.90
N LYS A 31 -1.15 -5.79 -8.75
CA LYS A 31 -2.15 -6.73 -8.24
C LYS A 31 -3.43 -6.66 -9.07
N VAL A 32 -4.19 -7.74 -9.06
CA VAL A 32 -5.59 -7.69 -9.49
C VAL A 32 -6.38 -6.84 -8.47
N PHE A 33 -6.95 -5.74 -8.94
CA PHE A 33 -7.79 -4.85 -8.13
C PHE A 33 -9.25 -5.26 -8.18
N LYS A 34 -9.77 -5.57 -9.38
CA LYS A 34 -11.15 -5.99 -9.59
C LYS A 34 -11.23 -6.97 -10.76
N ILE A 35 -12.10 -7.97 -10.62
CA ILE A 35 -12.53 -8.84 -11.72
C ILE A 35 -14.03 -8.59 -11.92
N SER A 36 -14.44 -8.31 -13.15
CA SER A 36 -15.84 -8.14 -13.52
C SER A 36 -16.23 -9.23 -14.51
N LEU A 37 -17.02 -10.22 -14.06
CA LEU A 37 -17.54 -11.27 -14.94
C LEU A 37 -18.54 -10.71 -15.95
N LYS A 38 -19.39 -9.76 -15.52
CA LYS A 38 -20.39 -9.11 -16.38
C LYS A 38 -19.76 -8.33 -17.53
N GLU A 39 -18.69 -7.58 -17.23
CA GLU A 39 -17.99 -6.76 -18.24
C GLU A 39 -16.82 -7.51 -18.89
N GLN A 40 -16.60 -8.78 -18.50
CA GLN A 40 -15.47 -9.62 -18.93
C GLN A 40 -14.14 -8.88 -18.93
N ASN A 41 -13.82 -8.23 -17.80
CA ASN A 41 -12.59 -7.47 -17.66
C ASN A 41 -11.89 -7.71 -16.31
N VAL A 42 -10.58 -7.50 -16.33
CA VAL A 42 -9.75 -7.45 -15.12
C VAL A 42 -9.11 -6.07 -15.03
N ILE A 43 -9.26 -5.43 -13.88
CA ILE A 43 -8.60 -4.18 -13.52
C ILE A 43 -7.36 -4.53 -12.71
N PHE A 44 -6.20 -4.17 -13.24
CA PHE A 44 -4.93 -4.26 -12.53
C PHE A 44 -4.59 -2.92 -11.91
N ARG A 45 -3.92 -2.95 -10.75
CA ARG A 45 -3.42 -1.76 -10.08
C ARG A 45 -1.99 -1.98 -9.65
N LYS A 46 -1.16 -0.94 -9.72
CA LYS A 46 0.17 -0.95 -9.11
C LYS A 46 0.04 -1.24 -7.61
N ARG A 47 1.05 -1.90 -7.02
CA ARG A 47 1.18 -2.07 -5.58
C ARG A 47 2.09 -0.97 -5.05
N ASN A 48 1.59 -0.20 -4.09
CA ASN A 48 2.37 0.82 -3.39
C ASN A 48 2.08 0.74 -1.90
N ILE A 49 2.73 -0.21 -1.22
CA ILE A 49 2.56 -0.39 0.23
C ILE A 49 3.69 0.29 1.01
N ALA A 50 3.37 0.85 2.17
CA ALA A 50 4.32 1.41 3.11
C ALA A 50 5.22 0.32 3.72
N TYR A 51 6.30 0.72 4.43
CA TYR A 51 7.15 -0.22 5.17
C TYR A 51 6.35 -1.08 6.14
N CYS A 52 5.30 -0.51 6.74
CA CYS A 52 4.38 -1.18 7.67
C CYS A 52 3.24 -1.96 7.01
N GLY A 53 3.18 -2.02 5.68
CA GLY A 53 2.15 -2.77 4.93
C GLY A 53 0.89 -2.01 4.56
N LEU A 54 0.70 -0.77 5.03
CA LEU A 54 -0.45 0.07 4.64
C LEU A 54 -0.42 0.36 3.12
N ASP A 55 -1.56 0.27 2.43
CA ASP A 55 -1.67 0.55 0.99
C ASP A 55 -1.82 2.07 0.76
N CYS A 56 -0.89 2.68 0.02
CA CYS A 56 -0.98 4.11 -0.30
C CYS A 56 -2.24 4.43 -1.12
N PHE A 57 -2.72 3.50 -1.95
CA PHE A 57 -3.94 3.69 -2.73
C PHE A 57 -5.24 3.64 -1.92
N SER A 58 -5.16 3.35 -0.61
CA SER A 58 -6.29 3.52 0.33
C SER A 58 -6.06 4.66 1.33
N CYS A 59 -4.93 5.38 1.25
CA CYS A 59 -4.61 6.48 2.14
C CYS A 59 -5.15 7.81 1.62
N GLU A 60 -6.05 8.43 2.38
CA GLU A 60 -6.67 9.72 2.00
C GLU A 60 -5.64 10.83 1.75
N ALA A 61 -4.59 10.91 2.57
CA ALA A 61 -3.53 11.92 2.39
C ALA A 61 -2.72 11.71 1.11
N TYR A 62 -2.42 10.45 0.77
CA TYR A 62 -1.73 10.11 -0.47
C TYR A 62 -2.60 10.43 -1.70
N ILE A 63 -3.86 9.99 -1.67
CA ILE A 63 -4.82 10.24 -2.76
C ILE A 63 -4.99 11.75 -2.99
N ALA A 64 -5.18 12.53 -1.92
CA ALA A 64 -5.28 13.98 -2.00
C ALA A 64 -4.02 14.62 -2.59
N THR A 65 -2.83 14.09 -2.27
CA THR A 65 -1.56 14.62 -2.77
C THR A 65 -1.39 14.35 -4.27
N ILE A 66 -1.61 13.10 -4.70
CA ILE A 66 -1.43 12.71 -6.11
C ILE A 66 -2.47 13.36 -7.04
N ASN A 67 -3.68 13.60 -6.53
CA ASN A 67 -4.74 14.27 -7.30
C ASN A 67 -4.71 15.81 -7.17
N ASP A 68 -3.77 16.35 -6.41
CA ASP A 68 -3.72 17.76 -6.02
C ASP A 68 -5.06 18.33 -5.50
N ASP A 69 -5.74 17.57 -4.63
CA ASP A 69 -7.08 17.88 -4.14
C ASP A 69 -7.06 18.56 -2.77
N ASP A 70 -7.11 19.89 -2.78
CA ASP A 70 -7.16 20.72 -1.57
C ASP A 70 -8.41 20.51 -0.71
N LYS A 71 -9.57 20.24 -1.33
CA LYS A 71 -10.81 19.96 -0.57
C LYS A 71 -10.67 18.66 0.20
N MET A 72 -10.01 17.67 -0.38
CA MET A 72 -9.69 16.42 0.29
C MET A 72 -8.65 16.65 1.40
N ARG A 73 -7.59 17.44 1.14
CA ARG A 73 -6.59 17.80 2.18
C ARG A 73 -7.25 18.46 3.39
N GLU A 74 -8.19 19.39 3.18
CA GLU A 74 -8.95 20.03 4.27
C GLU A 74 -9.78 19.04 5.08
N LYS A 75 -10.47 18.09 4.42
CA LYS A 75 -11.25 17.05 5.11
C LYS A 75 -10.35 16.15 5.96
N VAL A 76 -9.22 15.72 5.40
CA VAL A 76 -8.23 14.89 6.11
C VAL A 76 -7.65 15.64 7.29
N ALA A 77 -7.23 16.90 7.08
CA ALA A 77 -6.69 17.78 8.12
C ALA A 77 -7.66 17.94 9.30
N LYS A 78 -8.94 18.23 9.04
CA LYS A 78 -9.99 18.33 10.07
C LYS A 78 -10.17 17.01 10.84
N LYS A 79 -10.27 15.88 10.12
CA LYS A 79 -10.42 14.54 10.70
C LYS A 79 -9.24 14.20 11.60
N TRP A 80 -8.01 14.40 11.13
CA TRP A 80 -6.81 14.06 11.86
C TRP A 80 -6.55 15.02 13.02
N SER A 81 -6.90 16.30 12.88
CA SER A 81 -6.83 17.28 13.98
C SER A 81 -7.68 16.82 15.16
N LYS A 82 -8.92 16.39 14.90
CA LYS A 82 -9.83 15.87 15.93
C LYS A 82 -9.29 14.60 16.60
N LEU A 83 -8.78 13.65 15.81
CA LEU A 83 -8.26 12.38 16.33
C LEU A 83 -7.00 12.57 17.18
N ASN A 84 -6.13 13.51 16.81
CA ASN A 84 -4.84 13.72 17.47
C ASN A 84 -4.84 14.89 18.46
N LYS A 85 -5.96 15.60 18.62
CA LYS A 85 -6.07 16.83 19.43
C LYS A 85 -4.95 17.83 19.12
N ALA A 86 -4.69 18.00 17.82
CA ALA A 86 -3.62 18.85 17.30
C ALA A 86 -4.15 19.75 16.19
N ASN A 87 -3.51 20.90 15.96
CA ASN A 87 -3.84 21.76 14.82
C ASN A 87 -3.10 21.26 13.58
N ILE A 88 -3.78 20.50 12.72
CA ILE A 88 -3.25 20.03 11.44
C ILE A 88 -3.93 20.83 10.34
N THR A 89 -3.14 21.54 9.53
CA THR A 89 -3.64 22.31 8.39
C THR A 89 -3.59 21.49 7.10
N LYS A 90 -4.27 21.94 6.04
CA LYS A 90 -4.28 21.24 4.74
C LYS A 90 -2.88 21.21 4.11
N GLU A 91 -2.06 22.22 4.33
CA GLU A 91 -0.68 22.34 3.85
C GLU A 91 0.23 21.27 4.47
N MET A 92 -0.13 20.74 5.64
CA MET A 92 0.58 19.63 6.29
C MET A 92 0.18 18.26 5.73
N ILE A 93 -0.88 18.18 4.91
CA ILE A 93 -1.36 16.95 4.28
C ILE A 93 -0.74 16.81 2.89
N ASN A 94 0.54 16.44 2.88
CA ASN A 94 1.29 16.14 1.66
C ASN A 94 2.08 14.84 1.85
N CYS A 95 1.77 13.80 1.07
CA CYS A 95 2.40 12.49 1.17
C CYS A 95 2.43 11.76 -0.16
N GLU A 96 3.62 11.42 -0.63
CA GLU A 96 3.85 10.67 -1.86
C GLU A 96 4.23 9.21 -1.57
N GLY A 97 4.01 8.74 -0.34
CA GLY A 97 4.28 7.38 0.10
C GLY A 97 5.65 7.24 0.77
N CYS A 98 5.71 6.49 1.88
CA CYS A 98 6.88 6.49 2.76
C CYS A 98 8.15 5.87 2.15
N LYS A 99 8.01 5.07 1.09
CA LYS A 99 9.14 4.46 0.36
C LYS A 99 9.62 5.31 -0.82
N ASN A 100 8.89 6.35 -1.18
CA ASN A 100 9.24 7.24 -2.27
C ASN A 100 10.10 8.40 -1.75
N ASN A 101 10.90 8.99 -2.63
CA ASN A 101 11.76 10.14 -2.32
C ASN A 101 10.99 11.46 -2.18
N GLY A 102 9.68 11.43 -2.40
CA GLY A 102 8.80 12.59 -2.32
C GLY A 102 8.42 13.01 -0.90
N LYS A 103 7.51 13.98 -0.83
CA LYS A 103 6.95 14.56 0.40
C LYS A 103 6.33 13.48 1.27
N LYS A 104 6.41 13.69 2.58
CA LYS A 104 5.79 12.83 3.61
C LYS A 104 5.06 13.74 4.59
N THR A 105 4.01 13.21 5.22
CA THR A 105 3.42 13.91 6.35
C THR A 105 4.44 14.01 7.47
N LEU A 106 4.36 15.07 8.29
CA LEU A 106 5.24 15.29 9.45
C LEU A 106 5.37 14.05 10.34
N PHE A 107 4.28 13.30 10.53
CA PHE A 107 4.32 12.06 11.31
C PHE A 107 5.22 11.00 10.65
N CYS A 108 5.00 10.70 9.38
CA CYS A 108 5.77 9.68 8.67
C CYS A 108 7.24 10.07 8.54
N ASP A 109 7.52 11.36 8.33
CA ASP A 109 8.87 11.90 8.13
C ASP A 109 9.67 11.88 9.44
N SER A 110 9.11 12.42 10.52
CA SER A 110 9.86 12.74 11.73
C SER A 110 9.55 11.87 12.93
N LEU A 111 8.38 11.24 13.00
CA LEU A 111 7.89 10.60 14.24
C LEU A 111 7.69 9.08 14.12
N CYS A 112 7.47 8.58 12.90
CA CYS A 112 7.19 7.16 12.68
C CYS A 112 8.42 6.29 12.97
N VAL A 113 8.39 5.58 14.12
CA VAL A 113 9.46 4.67 14.55
C VAL A 113 9.69 3.52 13.57
N ILE A 114 8.65 3.07 12.86
CA ILE A 114 8.75 2.01 11.86
C ILE A 114 9.51 2.52 10.62
N HIS A 115 9.20 3.73 10.15
CA HIS A 115 9.85 4.34 8.99
C HIS A 115 11.35 4.51 9.24
N LYS A 116 11.73 5.13 10.36
CA LYS A 116 13.14 5.31 10.74
C LYS A 116 13.88 3.98 10.83
N CYS A 117 13.30 3.01 11.55
CA CYS A 117 13.88 1.69 11.69
C CYS A 117 14.09 0.99 10.34
N ALA A 118 13.13 1.08 9.41
CA ALA A 118 13.24 0.47 8.09
C ALA A 118 14.35 1.11 7.24
N LEU A 119 14.51 2.44 7.30
CA LEU A 119 15.60 3.15 6.63
C LEU A 119 16.97 2.77 7.19
N GLU A 120 17.14 2.84 8.52
CA GLU A 120 18.40 2.49 9.21
C GLU A 120 18.84 1.05 8.90
N ASN A 121 17.89 0.13 8.86
CA ASN A 121 18.15 -1.29 8.62
C ASN A 121 18.04 -1.69 7.14
N LYS A 122 17.87 -0.72 6.23
CA LYS A 122 17.76 -0.90 4.77
C LYS A 122 16.73 -1.97 4.39
N LYS A 123 15.58 -1.98 5.06
CA LYS A 123 14.50 -2.95 4.82
C LYS A 123 13.48 -2.38 3.83
N ALA A 124 13.22 -3.11 2.75
CA ALA A 124 12.21 -2.73 1.75
C ALA A 124 10.78 -2.67 2.32
N VAL A 125 10.46 -3.59 3.24
CA VAL A 125 9.24 -3.64 4.07
C VAL A 125 9.55 -4.39 5.36
N CYS A 126 8.73 -4.22 6.40
CA CYS A 126 8.96 -4.82 7.71
C CYS A 126 9.06 -6.35 7.68
N SER A 127 8.32 -7.03 6.80
CA SER A 127 8.35 -8.49 6.70
C SER A 127 9.65 -9.06 6.12
N LYS A 128 10.54 -8.23 5.57
CA LYS A 128 11.91 -8.61 5.18
C LYS A 128 12.91 -8.54 6.33
N CYS A 129 12.46 -8.19 7.53
CA CYS A 129 13.26 -8.25 8.75
C CYS A 129 13.18 -9.66 9.35
N SER A 130 14.32 -10.22 9.77
CA SER A 130 14.39 -11.51 10.48
C SER A 130 13.61 -11.50 11.80
N TYR A 131 13.46 -10.34 12.43
CA TYR A 131 12.72 -10.17 13.68
C TYR A 131 11.23 -9.87 13.49
N PHE A 132 10.70 -9.91 12.25
CA PHE A 132 9.34 -9.47 11.95
C PHE A 132 8.28 -10.10 12.86
N ASP A 133 8.35 -11.41 13.07
CA ASP A 133 7.34 -12.16 13.82
C ASP A 133 7.32 -11.80 15.33
N TYR A 134 8.38 -11.16 15.83
CA TYR A 134 8.54 -10.75 17.24
C TYR A 134 8.68 -9.23 17.42
N CYS A 135 8.48 -8.44 16.35
CA CYS A 135 8.79 -7.02 16.38
C CYS A 135 7.67 -6.20 17.02
N GLU A 136 7.89 -5.72 18.24
CA GLU A 136 6.92 -4.89 18.96
C GLU A 136 6.63 -3.55 18.27
N LYS A 137 7.53 -3.03 17.42
CA LYS A 137 7.30 -1.78 16.66
C LYS A 137 6.19 -1.92 15.62
N ILE A 138 6.10 -3.07 14.93
CA ILE A 138 5.13 -3.29 13.84
C ILE A 138 3.81 -3.88 14.34
N LYS A 139 3.85 -4.61 15.46
CA LYS A 139 2.72 -5.31 16.06
C LYS A 139 1.45 -4.46 16.18
N PRO A 140 1.48 -3.20 16.67
CA PRO A 140 0.27 -2.37 16.74
C PRO A 140 -0.41 -2.14 15.38
N ILE A 141 0.35 -2.04 14.28
CA ILE A 141 -0.22 -1.84 12.95
C ILE A 141 -0.88 -3.11 12.44
N ILE A 142 -0.17 -4.24 12.49
CA ILE A 142 -0.68 -5.51 11.93
C ILE A 142 -1.80 -6.14 12.75
N THR A 143 -1.87 -5.84 14.05
CA THR A 143 -3.00 -6.27 14.90
C THR A 143 -4.26 -5.47 14.59
N ASN A 144 -4.14 -4.17 14.34
CA ASN A 144 -5.30 -3.29 14.10
C ASN A 144 -5.67 -3.16 12.61
N ASN A 145 -4.83 -3.62 11.69
CA ASN A 145 -5.06 -3.54 10.26
C ASN A 145 -4.72 -4.87 9.58
N LYS A 146 -5.75 -5.69 9.35
CA LYS A 146 -5.63 -6.99 8.69
C LYS A 146 -5.10 -6.87 7.26
N GLU A 147 -5.47 -5.82 6.52
CA GLU A 147 -4.95 -5.59 5.16
C GLU A 147 -3.43 -5.39 5.18
N ALA A 148 -2.93 -4.57 6.12
CA ALA A 148 -1.49 -4.37 6.28
C ALA A 148 -0.75 -5.67 6.63
N GLN A 149 -1.33 -6.49 7.52
CA GLN A 149 -0.77 -7.80 7.84
C GLN A 149 -0.71 -8.71 6.60
N THR A 150 -1.79 -8.78 5.82
CA THR A 150 -1.84 -9.57 4.58
C THR A 150 -0.80 -9.08 3.58
N ASN A 151 -0.74 -7.77 3.33
CA ASN A 151 0.25 -7.18 2.43
C ASN A 151 1.68 -7.55 2.84
N LEU A 152 2.00 -7.51 4.13
CA LEU A 152 3.32 -7.88 4.64
C LEU A 152 3.62 -9.37 4.51
N LYS A 153 2.64 -10.26 4.78
CA LYS A 153 2.79 -11.71 4.58
C LYS A 153 3.04 -12.03 3.10
N GLU A 154 2.28 -11.42 2.21
CA GLU A 154 2.46 -11.57 0.76
C GLU A 154 3.85 -11.11 0.30
N GLU A 155 4.39 -10.02 0.89
CA GLU A 155 5.78 -9.62 0.65
C GLU A 155 6.79 -10.58 1.28
N LYS A 156 6.50 -11.21 2.43
CA LYS A 156 7.41 -12.14 3.10
C LYS A 156 7.70 -13.33 2.19
N ASP A 157 6.64 -13.93 1.66
CA ASP A 157 6.67 -15.12 0.81
C ASP A 157 7.24 -14.84 -0.59
N TYR A 158 7.28 -13.56 -0.99
CA TYR A 158 7.84 -13.13 -2.27
C TYR A 158 9.36 -12.96 -2.19
N ASN A 159 10.16 -13.84 -2.80
CA ASN A 159 11.58 -13.57 -3.00
C ASN A 159 11.77 -12.73 -4.27
N ILE A 160 12.30 -11.51 -4.12
CA ILE A 160 12.96 -10.82 -5.23
C ILE A 160 14.18 -11.68 -5.54
N LYS A 161 14.14 -12.41 -6.66
CA LYS A 161 15.35 -12.88 -7.33
C LYS A 161 15.99 -11.71 -8.05
#